data_AF-A0AA43TPH5-F1
#
_entry.id   AF-A0AA43TPH5-F1
#
_cell.length_a   1.000
_cell.length_b   1.000
_cell.length_c   1.000
_cell.angle_alpha   90.00
_cell.angle_beta   90.00
_cell.angle_gamma   90.00
#
_symmetry.space_group_name_H-M   'P 1'
#
loop_
_entity.id
_entity.type
_entity.pdbx_description
1 polymer ?
#
loop_
_entity_poly.entity_id
_entity_poly.type
_entity_poly.pdbx_seq_one_letter_code
_entity_poly.pdbx_strand_id
1 'polypeptide(L)'
;MLATTYKDYPSMKVFLSWSGELSHKTAVIFRDWLPSVIQSIVPYVSSEDIDKGARWSTDIAKELDNATFGILCVTKENVHAPWLTFEAGALSKTMEKAAVSPFLFDIKRSEVSGPILQFQSTIFEKEDLKKLISSLNRACGTDTLSDERLEKAFSVWYPTLEEQLNSLLQNRPLVPVVDKENESIDSSSEILEEILDLTRNNQKLLRNPDGEFIKEV
;
A
#
# COMPACT_ATOMS: atom_id res chain seq x y z
N MET A 1 -30.54 24.29 20.09
CA MET A 1 -29.11 23.96 19.93
C MET A 1 -28.98 23.26 18.59
N LEU A 2 -28.56 24.00 17.56
CA LEU A 2 -28.42 23.44 16.21
C LEU A 2 -27.21 22.51 16.22
N ALA A 3 -27.45 21.21 16.05
CA ALA A 3 -26.39 20.27 15.73
C ALA A 3 -25.87 20.66 14.34
N THR A 4 -24.68 21.24 14.30
CA THR A 4 -23.94 21.46 13.05
C THR A 4 -23.68 20.08 12.46
N THR A 5 -24.46 19.68 11.47
CA THR A 5 -24.10 18.59 10.55
C THR A 5 -22.74 18.93 9.97
N TYR A 6 -21.70 18.23 10.42
CA TYR A 6 -20.45 18.15 9.69
C TYR A 6 -20.81 17.74 8.27
N LYS A 7 -20.50 18.58 7.29
CA LYS A 7 -20.61 18.20 5.89
C LYS A 7 -19.74 16.95 5.71
N ASP A 8 -20.35 15.83 5.37
CA ASP A 8 -19.68 14.73 4.72
C ASP A 8 -19.10 15.29 3.42
N TYR A 9 -17.85 15.76 3.46
CA TYR A 9 -17.12 16.10 2.25
C TYR A 9 -16.90 14.78 1.51
N PRO A 10 -17.35 14.63 0.26
CA PRO A 10 -16.99 13.48 -0.55
C PRO A 10 -15.47 13.48 -0.69
N SER A 11 -14.83 12.58 0.04
CA SER A 11 -13.39 12.52 0.14
C SER A 11 -12.94 11.14 -0.33
N MET A 12 -12.18 11.10 -1.41
CA MET A 12 -11.72 9.87 -2.03
C MET A 12 -10.68 9.20 -1.14
N LYS A 13 -11.01 8.03 -0.61
CA LYS A 13 -10.06 7.23 0.17
C LYS A 13 -8.97 6.64 -0.73
N VAL A 14 -7.71 6.88 -0.36
CA VAL A 14 -6.53 6.27 -0.99
C VAL A 14 -5.85 5.37 0.01
N PHE A 15 -5.82 4.07 -0.29
CA PHE A 15 -5.10 3.12 0.53
C PHE A 15 -3.60 3.15 0.20
N LEU A 16 -2.75 3.31 1.22
CA LEU A 16 -1.30 3.29 1.09
C LEU A 16 -0.75 2.01 1.72
N SER A 17 -0.37 1.06 0.87
CA SER A 17 0.13 -0.24 1.30
C SER A 17 1.63 -0.23 1.50
N TRP A 18 2.11 -0.87 2.57
CA TRP A 18 3.51 -0.90 2.96
C TRP A 18 3.84 -2.18 3.74
N SER A 19 5.13 -2.54 3.75
CA SER A 19 5.72 -3.58 4.59
C SER A 19 7.20 -3.36 4.72
N GLY A 20 7.69 -3.35 5.94
CA GLY A 20 9.06 -2.95 6.24
C GLY A 20 9.24 -1.43 6.26
N GLU A 21 10.33 -1.02 6.90
CA GLU A 21 10.60 0.36 7.33
C GLU A 21 10.61 1.36 6.17
N LEU A 22 11.31 1.04 5.07
CA LEU A 22 11.48 2.00 3.97
C LEU A 22 10.14 2.30 3.30
N SER A 23 9.36 1.26 3.01
CA SER A 23 8.05 1.43 2.38
C SER A 23 7.03 2.10 3.30
N HIS A 24 7.11 1.86 4.61
CA HIS A 24 6.28 2.54 5.61
C HIS A 24 6.54 4.04 5.60
N LYS A 25 7.81 4.45 5.68
CA LYS A 25 8.20 5.86 5.59
C LYS A 25 7.76 6.51 4.28
N THR A 26 7.88 5.79 3.17
CA THR A 26 7.35 6.24 1.87
C THR A 26 5.84 6.46 1.94
N ALA A 27 5.08 5.52 2.50
CA ALA A 27 3.63 5.64 2.65
C ALA A 27 3.25 6.84 3.54
N VAL A 28 3.95 7.07 4.66
CA VAL A 28 3.71 8.23 5.53
C VAL A 28 3.97 9.55 4.80
N ILE A 29 5.04 9.64 4.01
CA ILE A 29 5.30 10.83 3.18
C ILE A 29 4.15 11.08 2.20
N PHE A 30 3.65 10.04 1.52
CA PHE A 30 2.49 10.18 0.64
C PHE A 30 1.22 10.59 1.41
N ARG A 31 1.01 10.08 2.63
CA ARG A 31 -0.13 10.43 3.47
C ARG A 31 -0.20 11.93 3.74
N ASP A 32 0.92 12.54 4.05
CA ASP A 32 0.98 13.97 4.36
C ASP A 32 0.99 14.83 3.09
N TRP A 33 1.64 14.35 2.04
CA TRP A 33 1.84 15.10 0.81
C TRP A 33 0.62 15.12 -0.13
N LEU A 34 -0.08 13.99 -0.29
CA LEU A 34 -1.19 13.88 -1.24
C LEU A 34 -2.31 14.92 -1.02
N PRO A 35 -2.79 15.19 0.21
CA PRO A 35 -3.83 16.20 0.45
C PRO A 35 -3.39 17.62 0.08
N SER A 36 -2.08 17.90 0.09
CA SER A 36 -1.54 19.20 -0.32
C SER A 36 -1.70 19.42 -1.82
N VAL A 37 -1.65 18.35 -2.62
CA VAL A 37 -1.83 18.40 -4.08
C VAL A 37 -3.30 18.29 -4.47
N ILE A 38 -4.00 17.29 -3.93
CA ILE A 38 -5.42 17.01 -4.22
C ILE A 38 -6.18 16.97 -2.89
N GLN A 39 -6.88 18.05 -2.57
CA GLN A 39 -7.48 18.25 -1.24
C GLN A 39 -8.67 17.32 -0.94
N SER A 40 -9.24 16.69 -1.97
CA SER A 40 -10.32 15.70 -1.86
C SER A 40 -9.80 14.30 -1.52
N ILE A 41 -8.48 14.07 -1.51
CA ILE A 41 -7.90 12.77 -1.15
C ILE A 41 -7.79 12.64 0.36
N VAL A 42 -8.22 11.49 0.88
CA VAL A 42 -7.99 11.05 2.26
C VAL A 42 -7.11 9.80 2.23
N PRO A 43 -5.79 9.95 2.43
CA PRO A 43 -4.89 8.81 2.48
C PRO A 43 -5.10 8.03 3.77
N TYR A 44 -4.95 6.71 3.67
CA TYR A 44 -5.09 5.78 4.78
C TYR A 44 -3.86 4.88 4.85
N VAL A 45 -3.23 4.81 6.02
CA VAL A 45 -2.06 3.97 6.32
C VAL A 45 -2.39 3.08 7.51
N SER A 46 -2.32 1.76 7.32
CA SER A 46 -2.73 0.79 8.34
C SER A 46 -2.04 0.91 9.70
N SER A 47 -0.77 1.32 9.77
CA SER A 47 -0.05 1.51 11.05
C SER A 47 -0.54 2.70 11.86
N GLU A 48 -1.06 3.72 11.20
CA GLU A 48 -1.47 4.97 11.84
C GLU A 48 -2.97 4.98 12.14
N ASP A 49 -3.75 4.22 11.36
CA ASP A 49 -5.21 4.35 11.31
C ASP A 49 -5.97 3.08 11.75
N ILE A 50 -5.29 1.96 12.10
CA ILE A 50 -5.92 0.74 12.66
C ILE A 50 -5.94 0.77 14.20
N ASP A 51 -7.12 0.59 14.79
CA ASP A 51 -7.30 0.44 16.24
C ASP A 51 -6.62 -0.83 16.78
N LYS A 52 -5.96 -0.69 17.95
CA LYS A 52 -5.35 -1.82 18.68
C LYS A 52 -6.41 -2.88 18.99
N GLY A 53 -6.23 -4.09 18.46
CA GLY A 53 -7.14 -5.23 18.68
C GLY A 53 -8.04 -5.56 17.50
N ALA A 54 -7.99 -4.79 16.41
CA ALA A 54 -8.65 -5.13 15.16
C ALA A 54 -7.93 -6.28 14.43
N ARG A 55 -8.68 -7.09 13.67
CA ARG A 55 -8.11 -8.23 12.92
C ARG A 55 -7.48 -7.72 11.64
N TRP A 56 -6.19 -7.43 11.73
CA TRP A 56 -5.34 -6.84 10.70
C TRP A 56 -5.58 -7.35 9.26
N SER A 57 -5.72 -8.67 9.06
CA SER A 57 -5.87 -9.27 7.72
C SER A 57 -7.26 -9.08 7.10
N THR A 58 -8.32 -9.06 7.91
CA THR A 58 -9.69 -8.80 7.44
C THR A 58 -9.95 -7.32 7.18
N ASP A 59 -9.26 -6.43 7.90
CA ASP A 59 -9.47 -4.99 7.77
C ASP A 59 -8.77 -4.40 6.54
N ILE A 60 -7.60 -4.92 6.12
CA ILE A 60 -6.94 -4.45 4.88
C ILE A 60 -7.78 -4.74 3.64
N ALA A 61 -8.29 -5.96 3.49
CA ALA A 61 -9.12 -6.33 2.34
C ALA A 61 -10.41 -5.49 2.30
N LYS A 62 -11.00 -5.23 3.47
CA LYS A 62 -12.20 -4.41 3.61
C LYS A 62 -11.93 -2.93 3.33
N GLU A 63 -10.82 -2.38 3.82
CA GLU A 63 -10.44 -0.99 3.54
C GLU A 63 -10.03 -0.82 2.08
N LEU A 64 -9.44 -1.83 1.44
CA LEU A 64 -9.19 -1.78 0.00
C LEU A 64 -10.48 -1.91 -0.83
N ASP A 65 -11.46 -2.72 -0.40
CA ASP A 65 -12.80 -2.77 -1.03
C ASP A 65 -13.55 -1.42 -0.92
N ASN A 66 -13.33 -0.72 0.20
CA ASN A 66 -13.88 0.61 0.43
C ASN A 66 -13.07 1.75 -0.22
N ALA A 67 -11.82 1.50 -0.60
CA ALA A 67 -10.95 2.49 -1.21
C ALA A 67 -11.21 2.59 -2.72
N THR A 68 -11.20 3.81 -3.25
CA THR A 68 -11.33 4.03 -4.70
C THR A 68 -10.00 3.80 -5.42
N PHE A 69 -8.89 4.00 -4.71
CA PHE A 69 -7.55 3.87 -5.24
C PHE A 69 -6.58 3.26 -4.22
N GLY A 70 -5.64 2.44 -4.67
CA GLY A 70 -4.56 1.88 -3.86
C GLY A 70 -3.18 2.22 -4.43
N ILE A 71 -2.26 2.63 -3.57
CA ILE A 71 -0.84 2.78 -3.89
C ILE A 71 -0.07 1.72 -3.11
N LEU A 72 0.66 0.85 -3.82
CA LEU A 72 1.51 -0.16 -3.18
C LEU A 72 2.95 0.37 -3.13
N CYS A 73 3.46 0.72 -1.96
CA CYS A 73 4.85 1.14 -1.80
C CYS A 73 5.78 -0.08 -1.87
N VAL A 74 6.40 -0.30 -3.03
CA VAL A 74 7.27 -1.45 -3.30
C VAL A 74 8.73 -1.03 -3.25
N THR A 75 9.52 -1.76 -2.47
CA THR A 75 10.96 -1.57 -2.32
C THR A 75 11.70 -2.89 -2.48
N LYS A 76 13.03 -2.86 -2.56
CA LYS A 76 13.85 -4.10 -2.55
C LYS A 76 13.59 -4.99 -1.34
N GLU A 77 13.25 -4.39 -0.20
CA GLU A 77 13.03 -5.10 1.06
C GLU A 77 11.73 -5.90 1.05
N ASN A 78 10.70 -5.43 0.33
CA ASN A 78 9.36 -6.00 0.39
C ASN A 78 8.84 -6.60 -0.91
N VAL A 79 9.55 -6.47 -2.04
CA VAL A 79 9.10 -6.97 -3.35
C VAL A 79 8.80 -8.48 -3.36
N HIS A 80 9.45 -9.24 -2.47
CA HIS A 80 9.25 -10.68 -2.31
C HIS A 80 8.36 -11.04 -1.12
N ALA A 81 7.80 -10.05 -0.43
CA ALA A 81 6.98 -10.30 0.75
C ALA A 81 5.76 -11.16 0.35
N PRO A 82 5.44 -12.21 1.13
CA PRO A 82 4.34 -13.11 0.81
C PRO A 82 2.99 -12.40 0.66
N TRP A 83 2.75 -11.32 1.39
CA TRP A 83 1.49 -10.57 1.31
C TRP A 83 1.32 -9.87 -0.05
N LEU A 84 2.36 -9.24 -0.62
CA LEU A 84 2.35 -8.66 -1.99
C LEU A 84 2.09 -9.71 -3.08
N THR A 85 2.56 -10.94 -2.85
CA THR A 85 2.43 -12.07 -3.79
C THR A 85 1.09 -12.80 -3.64
N PHE A 86 0.57 -12.88 -2.41
CA PHE A 86 -0.70 -13.54 -2.06
C PHE A 86 -1.91 -12.64 -2.35
N GLU A 87 -1.70 -11.32 -2.30
CA GLU A 87 -2.72 -10.31 -2.52
C GLU A 87 -3.29 -10.34 -3.93
N ALA A 88 -2.59 -10.73 -4.98
CA ALA A 88 -3.22 -10.71 -6.30
C ALA A 88 -4.35 -11.73 -6.51
N GLY A 89 -4.47 -12.77 -5.68
CA GLY A 89 -5.60 -13.71 -5.73
C GLY A 89 -6.84 -13.22 -4.96
N ALA A 90 -6.64 -12.54 -3.83
CA ALA A 90 -7.73 -12.02 -2.98
C ALA A 90 -8.08 -10.57 -3.32
N LEU A 91 -7.06 -9.75 -3.60
CA LEU A 91 -7.24 -8.42 -4.15
C LEU A 91 -7.82 -8.47 -5.55
N SER A 92 -7.52 -9.41 -6.45
CA SER A 92 -8.15 -9.41 -7.79
C SER A 92 -9.68 -9.44 -7.77
N LYS A 93 -10.30 -10.08 -6.76
CA LYS A 93 -11.76 -10.04 -6.54
C LYS A 93 -12.28 -8.73 -5.95
N THR A 94 -11.43 -8.02 -5.22
CA THR A 94 -11.74 -6.77 -4.51
C THR A 94 -11.40 -5.54 -5.39
N MET A 95 -10.43 -5.69 -6.28
CA MET A 95 -9.88 -4.71 -7.23
C MET A 95 -10.67 -4.58 -8.52
N GLU A 96 -11.71 -5.39 -8.75
CA GLU A 96 -12.61 -5.15 -9.90
C GLU A 96 -13.22 -3.74 -9.85
N LYS A 97 -13.27 -3.10 -8.67
CA LYS A 97 -13.79 -1.75 -8.46
C LYS A 97 -12.72 -0.68 -8.17
N ALA A 98 -11.56 -1.05 -7.62
CA ALA A 98 -10.54 -0.12 -7.15
C ALA A 98 -9.31 -0.09 -8.08
N ALA A 99 -8.86 1.10 -8.47
CA ALA A 99 -7.65 1.26 -9.29
C ALA A 99 -6.40 1.15 -8.41
N VAL A 100 -5.38 0.40 -8.85
CA VAL A 100 -4.16 0.19 -8.06
C VAL A 100 -2.91 0.49 -8.87
N SER A 101 -1.95 1.16 -8.23
CA SER A 101 -0.66 1.49 -8.82
C SER A 101 0.49 1.15 -7.86
N PRO A 102 1.39 0.22 -8.23
CA PRO A 102 2.63 0.01 -7.50
C PRO A 102 3.56 1.21 -7.65
N PHE A 103 3.96 1.84 -6.55
CA PHE A 103 5.01 2.85 -6.52
C PHE A 103 6.35 2.19 -6.19
N LEU A 104 7.25 2.17 -7.17
CA LEU A 104 8.57 1.55 -7.07
C LEU A 104 9.57 2.55 -6.48
N PHE A 105 10.09 2.24 -5.30
CA PHE A 105 11.04 3.07 -4.58
C PHE A 105 12.28 2.25 -4.17
N ASP A 106 13.48 2.73 -4.51
CA ASP A 106 14.73 1.97 -4.40
C ASP A 106 14.72 0.60 -5.12
N ILE A 107 13.89 0.41 -6.15
CA ILE A 107 13.83 -0.83 -6.92
C ILE A 107 13.59 -0.56 -8.40
N LYS A 108 14.19 -1.37 -9.28
CA LYS A 108 13.97 -1.29 -10.72
C LYS A 108 12.77 -2.12 -11.13
N ARG A 109 12.10 -1.71 -12.21
CA ARG A 109 10.99 -2.48 -12.83
C ARG A 109 11.37 -3.93 -13.16
N SER A 110 12.62 -4.18 -13.55
CA SER A 110 13.14 -5.53 -13.87
C SER A 110 13.28 -6.45 -12.66
N GLU A 111 13.31 -5.89 -11.45
CA GLU A 111 13.41 -6.64 -10.19
C GLU A 111 12.02 -6.99 -9.64
N VAL A 112 10.96 -6.40 -10.21
CA VAL A 112 9.57 -6.72 -9.86
C VAL A 112 9.17 -8.01 -10.56
N SER A 113 8.55 -8.92 -9.81
CA SER A 113 8.12 -10.22 -10.32
C SER A 113 6.75 -10.60 -9.78
N GLY A 114 6.18 -11.68 -10.32
CA GLY A 114 4.93 -12.22 -9.86
C GLY A 114 3.74 -11.31 -10.17
N PRO A 115 2.68 -11.35 -9.34
CA PRO A 115 1.41 -10.73 -9.70
C PRO A 115 1.39 -9.20 -9.73
N ILE A 116 2.36 -8.53 -9.11
CA ILE A 116 2.50 -7.07 -9.17
C ILE A 116 2.64 -6.58 -10.62
N LEU A 117 3.22 -7.41 -11.49
CA LEU A 117 3.41 -7.12 -12.92
C LEU A 117 2.09 -6.93 -13.70
N GLN A 118 0.95 -7.36 -13.15
CA GLN A 118 -0.36 -7.13 -13.76
C GLN A 118 -0.82 -5.67 -13.65
N PHE A 119 -0.18 -4.87 -12.78
CA PHE A 119 -0.49 -3.45 -12.60
C PHE A 119 0.57 -2.56 -13.21
N GLN A 120 0.13 -1.40 -13.71
CA GLN A 120 1.06 -0.40 -14.21
C GLN A 120 1.74 0.32 -13.04
N SER A 121 3.03 0.07 -12.88
CA SER A 121 3.84 0.68 -11.83
C SER A 121 4.24 2.12 -12.15
N THR A 122 4.35 2.93 -11.12
CA THR A 122 4.95 4.27 -11.12
C THR A 122 6.37 4.19 -10.55
N ILE A 123 7.34 4.74 -11.26
CA ILE A 123 8.71 4.90 -10.74
C ILE A 123 8.87 6.27 -10.10
N PHE A 124 9.86 6.41 -9.21
CA PHE A 124 10.23 7.68 -8.60
C PHE A 124 10.94 8.62 -9.60
N GLU A 125 10.19 9.07 -10.60
CA GLU A 125 10.58 10.09 -11.58
C GLU A 125 9.42 11.09 -11.70
N LYS A 126 9.74 12.38 -11.84
CA LYS A 126 8.75 13.47 -11.84
C LYS A 126 7.60 13.25 -12.82
N GLU A 127 7.93 12.87 -14.04
CA GLU A 127 6.95 12.65 -15.12
C GLU A 127 6.03 11.47 -14.83
N ASP A 128 6.54 10.41 -14.21
CA ASP A 128 5.75 9.21 -13.92
C ASP A 128 4.89 9.39 -12.66
N LEU A 129 5.42 10.09 -11.64
CA LEU A 129 4.66 10.57 -10.50
C LEU A 129 3.52 11.49 -10.93
N LYS A 130 3.77 12.41 -11.86
CA LYS A 130 2.72 13.27 -12.41
C LYS A 130 1.57 12.46 -13.04
N LYS A 131 1.87 11.35 -13.72
CA LYS A 131 0.82 10.45 -14.25
C LYS A 131 0.04 9.75 -13.16
N LEU A 132 0.69 9.32 -12.07
CA LEU A 132 0.03 8.77 -10.90
C LEU A 132 -0.96 9.79 -10.32
N ILE A 133 -0.51 11.03 -10.15
CA ILE A 133 -1.32 12.13 -9.61
C ILE A 133 -2.49 12.48 -10.53
N SER A 134 -2.29 12.52 -11.84
CA SER A 134 -3.40 12.67 -12.79
C SER A 134 -4.40 11.53 -12.72
N SER A 135 -3.95 10.30 -12.41
CA SER A 135 -4.83 9.14 -12.27
C SER A 135 -5.64 9.19 -10.98
N LEU A 136 -5.02 9.59 -9.87
CA LEU A 136 -5.70 9.88 -8.61
C LEU A 136 -6.73 11.00 -8.77
N ASN A 137 -6.36 12.08 -9.44
CA ASN A 137 -7.26 13.20 -9.70
C ASN A 137 -8.51 12.78 -10.48
N ARG A 138 -8.36 11.96 -11.53
CA ARG A 138 -9.52 11.41 -12.28
C ARG A 138 -10.39 10.49 -11.43
N ALA A 139 -9.80 9.76 -10.49
CA ALA A 139 -10.53 8.89 -9.58
C ALA A 139 -11.39 9.67 -8.57
N CYS A 140 -11.14 10.98 -8.38
CA CYS A 140 -11.92 11.84 -7.49
C CYS A 140 -13.32 12.21 -8.03
N GLY A 141 -13.68 11.79 -9.26
CA GLY A 141 -15.03 11.96 -9.79
C GLY A 141 -15.46 13.43 -9.86
N THR A 142 -16.50 13.82 -9.12
CA THR A 142 -17.01 15.20 -9.08
C THR A 142 -16.03 16.21 -8.50
N ASP A 143 -15.08 15.76 -7.67
CA ASP A 143 -14.09 16.61 -7.00
C ASP A 143 -12.75 16.65 -7.76
N THR A 144 -12.75 16.23 -9.02
CA THR A 144 -11.60 16.30 -9.92
C THR A 144 -11.16 17.75 -10.14
N LEU A 145 -9.87 18.03 -9.95
CA LEU A 145 -9.25 19.33 -10.27
C LEU A 145 -9.08 19.48 -11.79
N SER A 146 -9.15 20.72 -12.30
CA SER A 146 -8.75 21.00 -13.68
C SER A 146 -7.27 20.72 -13.89
N ASP A 147 -6.88 20.35 -15.11
CA ASP A 147 -5.48 20.05 -15.47
C ASP A 147 -4.53 21.20 -15.09
N GLU A 148 -4.95 22.45 -15.30
CA GLU A 148 -4.16 23.63 -14.94
C GLU A 148 -3.95 23.76 -13.41
N ARG A 149 -4.99 23.47 -12.61
CA ARG A 149 -4.90 23.52 -11.15
C ARG A 149 -4.05 22.39 -10.61
N LEU A 150 -4.23 21.18 -11.14
CA LEU A 150 -3.43 20.02 -10.78
C LEU A 150 -1.96 20.26 -11.09
N GLU A 151 -1.66 20.79 -12.27
CA GLU A 151 -0.28 21.09 -12.68
C GLU A 151 0.39 22.11 -11.76
N LYS A 152 -0.30 23.21 -11.46
CA LYS A 152 0.21 24.22 -10.54
C LYS A 152 0.46 23.64 -9.16
N ALA A 153 -0.51 22.93 -8.59
CA ALA A 153 -0.36 22.29 -7.28
C ALA A 153 0.80 21.29 -7.26
N PHE A 154 0.89 20.41 -8.24
CA PHE A 154 1.98 19.45 -8.36
C PHE A 154 3.34 20.15 -8.49
N SER A 155 3.45 21.20 -9.31
CA SER A 155 4.70 21.93 -9.50
C SER A 155 5.23 22.59 -8.23
N VAL A 156 4.32 23.07 -7.37
CA VAL A 156 4.65 23.72 -6.09
C VAL A 156 5.08 22.70 -5.05
N TRP A 157 4.38 21.57 -4.96
CA TRP A 157 4.59 20.59 -3.89
C TRP A 157 5.57 19.47 -4.23
N TYR A 158 5.84 19.22 -5.52
CA TYR A 158 6.78 18.17 -5.94
C TYR A 158 8.18 18.32 -5.33
N PRO A 159 8.80 19.51 -5.23
CA PRO A 159 10.12 19.65 -4.62
C PRO A 159 10.19 19.14 -3.18
N THR A 160 9.13 19.35 -2.39
CA THR A 160 9.06 18.85 -1.00
C THR A 160 8.98 17.34 -0.95
N LEU A 161 8.18 16.72 -1.83
CA LEU A 161 8.12 15.25 -1.95
C LEU A 161 9.49 14.68 -2.35
N GLU A 162 10.11 15.29 -3.35
CA GLU A 162 11.40 14.87 -3.88
C GLU A 162 12.49 14.95 -2.81
N GLU A 163 12.54 16.03 -2.03
CA GLU A 163 13.48 16.20 -0.92
C GLU A 163 13.27 15.15 0.17
N GLN A 164 12.03 14.93 0.60
CA GLN A 164 11.70 13.96 1.65
C GLN A 164 12.04 12.53 1.23
N LEU A 165 11.66 12.13 0.02
CA LEU A 165 11.97 10.80 -0.51
C LEU A 165 13.48 10.62 -0.73
N ASN A 166 14.18 11.59 -1.31
CA ASN A 166 15.64 11.51 -1.46
C ASN A 166 16.36 11.41 -0.11
N SER A 167 15.86 12.11 0.92
CA SER A 167 16.40 12.02 2.27
C SER A 167 16.27 10.61 2.87
N LEU A 168 15.23 9.85 2.50
CA LEU A 168 15.13 8.44 2.90
C LEU A 168 16.23 7.56 2.29
N LEU A 169 16.60 7.81 1.03
CA LEU A 169 17.66 7.07 0.35
C LEU A 169 19.05 7.40 0.93
N GLN A 170 19.27 8.66 1.34
CA GLN A 170 20.55 9.12 1.89
C GLN A 170 20.76 8.67 3.35
N ASN A 171 19.70 8.62 4.15
CA ASN A 171 19.77 8.24 5.57
C ASN A 171 19.69 6.72 5.80
N ARG A 172 19.86 5.91 4.75
CA ARG A 172 19.91 4.45 4.94
C ARG A 172 21.13 4.15 5.81
N PRO A 173 20.98 3.46 6.96
CA PRO A 173 22.14 3.04 7.72
C PRO A 173 23.06 2.24 6.78
N LEU A 174 24.33 2.60 6.76
CA LEU A 174 25.38 1.80 6.14
C LEU A 174 25.44 0.48 6.92
N VAL A 175 24.58 -0.47 6.60
CA VAL A 175 24.73 -1.82 7.14
C VAL A 175 26.01 -2.35 6.52
N PRO A 176 27.04 -2.70 7.32
CA PRO A 176 28.17 -3.44 6.78
C PRO A 176 27.60 -4.70 6.15
N VAL A 177 28.17 -5.17 5.04
CA VAL A 177 27.88 -6.51 4.52
C VAL A 177 28.26 -7.51 5.61
N VAL A 178 27.31 -7.86 6.48
CA VAL A 178 27.45 -8.94 7.43
C VAL A 178 26.85 -10.15 6.74
N ASP A 179 27.70 -11.15 6.57
CA ASP A 179 27.33 -12.45 6.06
C ASP A 179 26.07 -12.98 6.76
N LYS A 180 25.21 -13.59 5.94
CA LYS A 180 23.98 -14.27 6.33
C LYS A 180 24.18 -15.06 7.62
N GLU A 181 23.46 -14.68 8.67
CA GLU A 181 22.83 -15.54 9.68
C GLU A 181 22.50 -14.68 10.91
N ASN A 182 21.22 -14.69 11.31
CA ASN A 182 20.61 -14.00 12.45
C ASN A 182 20.10 -12.57 12.17
N GLU A 183 19.06 -12.47 11.34
CA GLU A 183 18.10 -11.38 11.50
C GLU A 183 17.15 -11.74 12.64
N SER A 184 17.17 -10.93 13.70
CA SER A 184 16.10 -10.88 14.68
C SER A 184 14.82 -10.51 13.95
N ILE A 185 13.95 -11.49 13.79
CA ILE A 185 12.68 -11.35 13.11
C ILE A 185 11.84 -10.34 13.91
N ASP A 186 11.38 -9.29 13.22
CA ASP A 186 10.37 -8.39 13.77
C ASP A 186 9.14 -9.24 14.11
N SER A 187 8.89 -9.43 15.41
CA SER A 187 7.79 -10.25 15.94
C SER A 187 6.44 -9.93 15.29
N SER A 188 6.25 -8.71 14.81
CA SER A 188 5.06 -8.28 14.08
C SER A 188 4.93 -9.00 12.73
N SER A 189 6.03 -9.14 11.99
CA SER A 189 6.10 -9.87 10.72
C SER A 189 5.98 -11.38 10.94
N GLU A 190 6.58 -11.90 12.01
CA GLU A 190 6.51 -13.31 12.42
C GLU A 190 5.07 -13.72 12.78
N ILE A 191 4.38 -12.86 13.55
CA ILE A 191 2.97 -13.04 13.91
C ILE A 191 2.09 -12.95 12.66
N LEU A 192 2.40 -12.05 11.71
CA LEU A 192 1.68 -11.98 10.44
C LEU A 192 1.91 -13.22 9.57
N GLU A 193 3.12 -13.76 9.54
CA GLU A 193 3.43 -15.04 8.89
C GLU A 193 2.65 -16.19 9.53
N GLU A 194 2.64 -16.28 10.86
CA GLU A 194 1.91 -17.31 11.59
C GLU A 194 0.39 -17.20 11.36
N ILE A 195 -0.17 -15.99 11.39
CA ILE A 195 -1.59 -15.76 11.13
C ILE A 195 -1.95 -16.06 9.67
N LEU A 196 -1.06 -15.73 8.72
CA LEU A 196 -1.24 -16.08 7.31
C LEU A 196 -1.16 -17.59 7.09
N ASP A 197 -0.26 -18.29 7.78
CA ASP A 197 -0.15 -19.76 7.75
C ASP A 197 -1.36 -20.46 8.39
N LEU A 198 -1.87 -19.94 9.50
CA LEU A 198 -3.10 -20.42 10.12
C LEU A 198 -4.31 -20.21 9.19
N THR A 199 -4.35 -19.09 8.47
CA THR A 199 -5.42 -18.82 7.48
C THR A 199 -5.29 -19.74 6.26
N ARG A 200 -4.06 -20.02 5.79
CA ARG A 200 -3.77 -21.01 4.74
C ARG A 200 -4.23 -22.41 5.13
N ASN A 201 -3.95 -22.85 6.35
CA ASN A 201 -4.38 -24.17 6.84
C ASN A 201 -5.90 -24.26 6.97
N ASN A 202 -6.55 -23.21 7.51
CA ASN A 202 -8.00 -23.16 7.61
C ASN A 202 -8.68 -23.18 6.22
N GLN A 203 -8.18 -22.42 5.24
CA GLN A 203 -8.73 -22.46 3.89
C GLN A 203 -8.51 -23.81 3.19
N LYS A 204 -7.38 -24.49 3.43
CA LYS A 204 -7.14 -25.85 2.92
C LYS A 204 -8.12 -26.86 3.51
N LEU A 205 -8.37 -26.79 4.83
CA LEU A 205 -9.34 -27.63 5.53
C LEU A 205 -10.77 -27.37 5.03
N LEU A 206 -11.15 -26.11 4.80
CA LEU A 206 -12.47 -25.74 4.27
C LEU A 206 -12.65 -26.15 2.80
N ARG A 207 -11.57 -26.23 2.02
CA ARG A 207 -11.60 -26.68 0.62
C ARG A 207 -11.61 -28.21 0.49
N ASN A 208 -11.32 -28.94 1.56
CA ASN A 208 -11.33 -30.40 1.59
C ASN A 208 -11.92 -30.90 2.93
N PRO A 209 -13.24 -30.78 3.14
CA PRO A 209 -13.89 -31.17 4.40
C PRO A 209 -13.79 -32.68 4.69
N ASP A 210 -13.49 -33.50 3.68
CA ASP A 210 -13.34 -34.96 3.77
C ASP A 210 -11.88 -35.42 3.66
N GLY A 211 -10.94 -34.67 4.25
CA GLY A 211 -9.60 -35.20 4.50
C GLY A 211 -9.69 -36.39 5.45
N GLU A 212 -9.78 -37.59 4.89
CA GLU A 212 -9.89 -38.86 5.61
C GLU A 212 -8.99 -38.88 6.85
N PHE A 213 -9.61 -39.02 8.02
CA PHE A 213 -8.93 -39.57 9.19
C PHE A 213 -8.59 -41.03 8.89
N ILE A 214 -7.52 -41.26 8.14
CA ILE A 214 -6.89 -42.57 8.10
C ILE A 214 -6.20 -42.74 9.45
N LYS A 215 -6.93 -43.38 10.39
CA LYS A 215 -6.30 -44.11 11.50
C LYS A 215 -5.59 -45.30 10.88
N GLU A 216 -4.26 -45.29 10.87
CA GLU A 216 -3.50 -46.53 10.83
C GLU A 216 -3.22 -47.00 12.26
N VAL A 217 -3.40 -48.31 12.43
CA VAL A 217 -3.36 -49.14 13.63
C VAL A 217 -1.93 -49.44 14.04
#